data_AF-A0AA92HGP2-F1
#
_entry.id   AF-A0AA92HGP2-F1
#
_cell.length_a   1.000
_cell.length_b   1.000
_cell.length_c   1.000
_cell.angle_alpha   90.00
_cell.angle_beta   90.00
_cell.angle_gamma   90.00
#
_symmetry.space_group_name_H-M   'P 1'
#
loop_
_entity.id
_entity.type
_entity.pdbx_description
1 polymer ?
#
loop_
_entity_poly.entity_id
_entity_poly.type
_entity_poly.pdbx_seq_one_letter_code
_entity_poly.pdbx_strand_id
1 'polypeptide(L)'
;MSKGAFISILVAGFLVFWIFGMVTSLASSSCVNGLTTPERTDKACWLSEHGLAVHWRIGQPRKPSDARLFIGYAVASLRAGDMDRAEEKFRIAYEWGSKSRRKIELKSGYKIPDALLNAVARIHMDQVPKEARAMWWEIVSENDPDLVTAFVAHVTAAQEEDTL
;
A
#
# COMPACT_ATOMS: atom_id res chain seq x y z
N MET A 1 45.12 12.17 2.39
CA MET A 1 44.20 11.35 3.22
C MET A 1 44.84 9.99 3.46
N SER A 2 44.95 9.55 4.72
CA SER A 2 45.42 8.20 5.07
C SER A 2 44.42 7.15 4.56
N LYS A 3 44.91 6.02 4.03
CA LYS A 3 44.08 4.88 3.59
C LYS A 3 43.08 4.43 4.68
N GLY A 4 43.43 4.57 5.97
CA GLY A 4 42.55 4.22 7.10
C GLY A 4 41.36 5.17 7.29
N ALA A 5 41.51 6.46 6.98
CA ALA A 5 40.42 7.43 7.06
C ALA A 5 39.39 7.22 5.95
N PHE A 6 39.86 6.86 4.74
CA PHE A 6 39.00 6.59 3.59
C PHE A 6 38.16 5.31 3.80
N ILE A 7 38.77 4.24 4.34
CA ILE A 7 38.06 3.00 4.69
C ILE A 7 37.02 3.26 5.79
N SER A 8 37.36 4.05 6.80
CA SER A 8 36.41 4.35 7.90
C SER A 8 35.19 5.13 7.42
N ILE A 9 35.36 6.09 6.48
CA ILE A 9 34.25 6.83 5.88
C ILE A 9 33.36 5.91 5.03
N LEU A 10 33.95 5.01 4.25
CA LEU A 10 33.21 4.04 3.45
C LEU A 10 32.42 3.05 4.32
N VAL A 11 33.02 2.55 5.39
CA VAL A 11 32.35 1.64 6.34
C VAL A 11 31.23 2.36 7.09
N ALA A 12 31.46 3.59 7.56
CA ALA A 12 30.42 4.38 8.20
C ALA A 12 29.26 4.69 7.23
N GLY A 13 29.57 5.07 5.99
CA GLY A 13 28.56 5.29 4.94
C GLY A 13 27.75 4.04 4.61
N PHE A 14 28.44 2.89 4.49
CA PHE A 14 27.79 1.60 4.27
C PHE A 14 26.87 1.21 5.43
N LEU A 15 27.33 1.35 6.68
CA LEU A 15 26.52 1.03 7.86
C LEU A 15 25.27 1.91 7.97
N VAL A 16 25.40 3.22 7.72
CA VAL A 16 24.27 4.14 7.72
C VAL A 16 23.25 3.75 6.64
N PHE A 17 23.72 3.46 5.42
CA PHE A 17 22.85 3.00 4.33
C PHE A 17 22.15 1.67 4.65
N TRP A 18 22.88 0.72 5.25
CA TRP A 18 22.35 -0.59 5.59
C TRP A 18 21.30 -0.53 6.71
N ILE A 19 21.56 0.25 7.76
CA ILE A 19 20.60 0.51 8.85
C ILE A 19 19.36 1.20 8.29
N PHE A 20 19.53 2.21 7.43
CA PHE A 20 18.42 2.92 6.80
C PHE A 20 17.54 1.97 5.96
N GLY A 21 18.15 1.07 5.19
CA GLY A 21 17.44 0.04 4.43
C GLY A 21 16.63 -0.91 5.33
N MET A 22 17.22 -1.39 6.43
CA MET A 22 16.52 -2.26 7.39
C MET A 22 15.35 -1.56 8.07
N VAL A 23 15.55 -0.33 8.56
CA VAL A 23 14.50 0.46 9.22
C VAL A 23 13.34 0.73 8.26
N THR A 24 13.64 1.09 7.00
CA THR A 24 12.61 1.31 5.97
C THR A 24 11.83 0.02 5.70
N SER A 25 12.51 -1.13 5.57
CA SER A 25 11.87 -2.41 5.33
C SER A 25 10.96 -2.85 6.49
N LEU A 26 11.43 -2.69 7.73
CA LEU A 26 10.66 -2.96 8.95
C LEU A 26 9.45 -2.02 9.07
N ALA A 27 9.63 -0.73 8.73
CA ALA A 27 8.55 0.24 8.71
C ALA A 27 7.50 -0.09 7.65
N SER A 28 7.90 -0.51 6.44
CA SER A 28 6.99 -0.98 5.39
C SER A 28 6.19 -2.21 5.83
N SER A 29 6.86 -3.20 6.42
CA SER A 29 6.20 -4.38 6.99
C SER A 29 5.22 -3.98 8.09
N SER A 30 5.61 -3.05 8.97
CA SER A 30 4.76 -2.56 10.06
C SER A 30 3.60 -1.71 9.55
N CYS A 31 3.76 -0.95 8.46
CA CYS A 31 2.65 -0.24 7.80
C CYS A 31 1.67 -1.23 7.15
N VAL A 32 2.20 -2.30 6.53
CA VAL A 32 1.41 -3.36 5.87
C VAL A 32 0.79 -4.33 6.86
N ASN A 33 1.31 -4.51 8.07
CA ASN A 33 0.78 -5.48 9.03
C ASN A 33 0.14 -4.81 10.27
N GLY A 34 0.49 -3.56 10.54
CA GLY A 34 0.25 -2.92 11.83
C GLY A 34 -1.15 -2.39 12.08
N LEU A 35 -2.07 -2.42 11.10
CA LEU A 35 -3.39 -1.76 11.19
C LEU A 35 -4.19 -2.08 12.46
N THR A 36 -3.87 -3.14 13.20
CA THR A 36 -4.40 -3.45 14.54
C THR A 36 -3.96 -2.48 15.66
N THR A 37 -2.97 -1.61 15.44
CA THR A 37 -2.49 -0.58 16.38
C THR A 37 -2.32 0.78 15.67
N PRO A 38 -3.38 1.59 15.55
CA PRO A 38 -3.44 2.75 14.65
C PRO A 38 -2.27 3.74 14.78
N GLU A 39 -2.00 4.25 15.99
CA GLU A 39 -0.95 5.27 16.19
C GLU A 39 0.47 4.81 15.84
N ARG A 40 0.79 3.54 16.12
CA ARG A 40 2.11 2.96 15.78
C ARG A 40 2.21 2.69 14.28
N THR A 41 1.10 2.36 13.65
CA THR A 41 1.01 2.11 12.20
C THR A 41 1.20 3.39 11.42
N ASP A 42 0.59 4.48 11.84
CA ASP A 42 0.66 5.75 11.11
C ASP A 42 2.10 6.28 11.09
N LYS A 43 2.82 6.18 12.22
CA LYS A 43 4.26 6.51 12.29
C LYS A 43 5.11 5.59 11.42
N ALA A 44 4.81 4.29 11.39
CA ALA A 44 5.50 3.33 10.54
C ALA A 44 5.26 3.61 9.05
N CYS A 45 4.02 3.94 8.67
CA CYS A 45 3.65 4.34 7.32
C CYS A 45 4.37 5.62 6.90
N TRP A 46 4.43 6.63 7.77
CA TRP A 46 5.18 7.86 7.50
C TRP A 46 6.68 7.61 7.29
N LEU A 47 7.32 6.82 8.17
CA LEU A 47 8.74 6.45 8.05
C LEU A 47 9.02 5.65 6.77
N SER A 48 8.15 4.70 6.45
CA SER A 48 8.22 3.88 5.25
C SER A 48 8.09 4.71 3.97
N GLU A 49 7.14 5.66 3.94
CA GLU A 49 6.93 6.53 2.78
C GLU A 49 8.16 7.40 2.52
N HIS A 50 8.71 8.03 3.57
CA HIS A 50 9.92 8.84 3.46
C HIS A 50 11.14 8.00 3.05
N GLY A 51 11.28 6.82 3.63
CA GLY A 51 12.34 5.88 3.28
C GLY A 51 12.28 5.44 1.82
N LEU A 52 11.11 5.04 1.34
CA LEU A 52 10.91 4.59 -0.04
C LEU A 52 10.90 5.72 -1.06
N ALA A 53 10.50 6.94 -0.69
CA ALA A 53 10.62 8.11 -1.55
C ALA A 53 12.07 8.36 -1.97
N VAL A 54 13.03 8.14 -1.07
CA VAL A 54 14.47 8.18 -1.41
C VAL A 54 14.81 7.10 -2.43
N HIS A 55 14.33 5.86 -2.23
CA HIS A 55 14.57 4.74 -3.13
C HIS A 55 13.97 4.96 -4.54
N TRP A 56 12.76 5.52 -4.64
CA TRP A 56 12.14 5.84 -5.92
C TRP A 56 12.84 7.01 -6.62
N ARG A 57 13.33 8.01 -5.88
CA ARG A 57 14.12 9.11 -6.45
C ARG A 57 15.45 8.66 -7.05
N ILE A 58 16.07 7.60 -6.51
CA ILE A 58 17.29 7.00 -7.06
C ILE A 58 17.00 5.96 -8.18
N GLY A 59 15.77 5.92 -8.70
CA GLY A 59 15.42 5.15 -9.89
C GLY A 59 14.97 3.71 -9.64
N GLN A 60 14.73 3.29 -8.40
CA GLN A 60 14.12 1.97 -8.14
C GLN A 60 12.67 1.97 -8.68
N PRO A 61 12.29 1.02 -9.56
CA PRO A 61 10.95 0.98 -10.12
C PRO A 61 9.95 0.58 -9.03
N ARG A 62 8.81 1.27 -9.01
CA ARG A 62 7.64 0.84 -8.24
C ARG A 62 7.16 -0.51 -8.77
N LYS A 63 6.68 -1.36 -7.87
CA LYS A 63 6.16 -2.70 -8.18
C LYS A 63 4.65 -2.72 -7.98
N PRO A 64 3.90 -3.56 -8.72
CA PRO A 64 2.47 -3.73 -8.47
C PRO A 64 2.13 -4.07 -7.01
N SER A 65 3.00 -4.85 -6.34
CA SER A 65 2.88 -5.19 -4.92
C SER A 65 2.85 -3.99 -3.97
N ASP A 66 3.42 -2.85 -4.39
CA ASP A 66 3.49 -1.63 -3.57
C ASP A 66 2.09 -1.01 -3.39
N ALA A 67 1.09 -1.41 -4.19
CA ALA A 67 -0.30 -0.98 -4.04
C ALA A 67 -0.81 -1.16 -2.61
N ARG A 68 -0.50 -2.30 -1.96
CA ARG A 68 -0.88 -2.56 -0.56
C ARG A 68 -0.28 -1.53 0.41
N LEU A 69 0.94 -1.10 0.14
CA LEU A 69 1.65 -0.13 0.97
C LEU A 69 1.09 1.28 0.78
N PHE A 70 0.74 1.64 -0.45
CA PHE A 70 0.07 2.92 -0.74
C PHE A 70 -1.33 3.01 -0.13
N ILE A 71 -2.08 1.90 0.01
CA ILE A 71 -3.31 1.88 0.83
C ILE A 71 -2.99 2.30 2.28
N GLY A 72 -1.91 1.77 2.85
CA GLY A 72 -1.46 2.15 4.19
C GLY A 72 -1.13 3.64 4.31
N TYR A 73 -0.41 4.20 3.33
CA TYR A 73 -0.09 5.64 3.30
C TYR A 73 -1.32 6.51 3.15
N ALA A 74 -2.27 6.10 2.32
CA ALA A 74 -3.51 6.83 2.12
C ALA A 74 -4.33 6.90 3.42
N VAL A 75 -4.49 5.76 4.11
CA VAL A 75 -5.18 5.68 5.40
C VAL A 75 -4.48 6.52 6.47
N ALA A 76 -3.14 6.49 6.53
CA ALA A 76 -2.37 7.31 7.46
C ALA A 76 -2.53 8.82 7.18
N SER A 77 -2.54 9.22 5.91
CA SER A 77 -2.75 10.62 5.49
C SER A 77 -4.15 11.10 5.85
N LEU A 78 -5.17 10.27 5.61
CA LEU A 78 -6.55 10.56 5.99
C LEU A 78 -6.71 10.73 7.50
N ARG A 79 -6.10 9.87 8.31
CA ARG A 79 -6.10 10.01 9.79
C ARG A 79 -5.38 11.27 10.26
N ALA A 80 -4.37 11.72 9.53
CA ALA A 80 -3.67 12.97 9.80
C ALA A 80 -4.46 14.21 9.33
N GLY A 81 -5.60 14.03 8.66
CA GLY A 81 -6.43 15.12 8.12
C GLY A 81 -5.98 15.65 6.76
N ASP A 82 -5.04 14.98 6.08
CA ASP A 82 -4.52 15.36 4.77
C ASP A 82 -5.26 14.57 3.67
N MET A 83 -6.41 15.12 3.25
CA MET A 83 -7.32 14.47 2.30
C MET A 83 -6.75 14.42 0.89
N ASP A 84 -6.13 15.51 0.42
CA ASP A 84 -5.54 15.59 -0.92
C ASP A 84 -4.43 14.54 -1.09
N ARG A 85 -3.58 14.40 -0.07
CA ARG A 85 -2.54 13.37 -0.07
C ARG A 85 -3.13 11.98 0.03
N ALA A 86 -4.18 11.77 0.84
CA ALA A 86 -4.85 10.48 0.93
C ALA A 86 -5.36 10.03 -0.46
N GLU A 87 -6.03 10.93 -1.18
CA GLU A 87 -6.53 10.66 -2.53
C GLU A 87 -5.38 10.36 -3.50
N GLU A 88 -4.31 11.15 -3.50
CA GLU A 88 -3.11 10.89 -4.30
C GLU A 88 -2.57 9.48 -4.08
N LYS A 89 -2.44 9.05 -2.82
CA LYS A 89 -1.93 7.71 -2.49
C LYS A 89 -2.90 6.61 -2.91
N PHE A 90 -4.21 6.81 -2.78
CA PHE A 90 -5.18 5.85 -3.32
C PHE A 90 -5.10 5.73 -4.83
N ARG A 91 -4.98 6.85 -5.57
CA ARG A 91 -4.80 6.81 -7.03
C ARG A 91 -3.53 6.05 -7.42
N ILE A 92 -2.43 6.27 -6.72
CA ILE A 92 -1.18 5.52 -6.93
C ILE A 92 -1.37 4.03 -6.60
N ALA A 93 -2.08 3.69 -5.52
CA ALA A 93 -2.36 2.30 -5.17
C ALA A 93 -3.13 1.59 -6.28
N TYR A 94 -4.15 2.25 -6.85
CA TYR A 94 -4.92 1.72 -7.98
C TYR A 94 -4.05 1.56 -9.24
N GLU A 95 -3.31 2.61 -9.60
CA GLU A 95 -2.44 2.63 -10.78
C GLU A 95 -1.42 1.48 -10.77
N TRP A 96 -0.80 1.20 -9.62
CA TRP A 96 0.18 0.13 -9.52
C TRP A 96 -0.47 -1.24 -9.32
N GLY A 97 -1.57 -1.33 -8.57
CA GLY A 97 -2.30 -2.58 -8.37
C GLY A 97 -2.82 -3.15 -9.70
N SER A 98 -3.37 -2.29 -10.56
CA SER A 98 -3.90 -2.66 -11.88
C SER A 98 -2.83 -3.18 -12.84
N LYS A 99 -1.56 -2.79 -12.67
CA LYS A 99 -0.42 -3.25 -13.49
C LYS A 99 0.04 -4.68 -13.17
N SER A 100 -0.55 -5.37 -12.20
CA SER A 100 -0.19 -6.77 -11.92
C SER A 100 -0.53 -7.68 -13.11
N ARG A 101 0.48 -8.38 -13.63
CA ARG A 101 0.31 -9.35 -14.73
C ARG A 101 -0.49 -10.58 -14.32
N ARG A 102 -0.32 -11.01 -13.06
CA ARG A 102 -1.09 -12.12 -12.50
C ARG A 102 -2.49 -11.62 -12.21
N LYS A 103 -3.48 -12.35 -12.74
CA LYS A 103 -4.91 -12.12 -12.49
C LYS A 103 -5.50 -13.30 -11.71
N ILE A 104 -6.48 -13.00 -10.87
CA ILE A 104 -7.28 -13.94 -10.09
C ILE A 104 -8.71 -13.80 -10.59
N GLU A 105 -9.40 -14.91 -10.76
CA GLU A 105 -10.80 -14.92 -11.19
C GLU A 105 -11.69 -14.89 -9.95
N LEU A 106 -12.59 -13.90 -9.88
CA LEU A 106 -13.62 -13.81 -8.85
C LEU A 106 -14.74 -14.81 -9.13
N LYS A 107 -15.59 -15.11 -8.14
CA LYS A 107 -16.78 -15.96 -8.34
C LYS A 107 -17.70 -15.47 -9.47
N SER A 108 -17.70 -14.16 -9.74
CA SER A 108 -18.43 -13.53 -10.84
C SER A 108 -17.83 -13.78 -12.24
N GLY A 109 -16.69 -14.46 -12.35
CA GLY A 109 -15.93 -14.65 -13.60
C GLY A 109 -15.03 -13.46 -13.97
N TYR A 110 -15.11 -12.36 -13.22
CA TYR A 110 -14.26 -11.19 -13.46
C TYR A 110 -12.80 -11.46 -13.07
N LYS A 111 -11.86 -11.08 -13.93
CA LYS A 111 -10.41 -11.32 -13.75
C LYS A 111 -9.71 -10.09 -13.19
N ILE A 112 -9.58 -10.03 -11.87
CA ILE A 112 -8.93 -8.93 -11.16
C ILE A 112 -7.41 -9.14 -11.08
N PRO A 113 -6.58 -8.12 -11.29
CA PRO A 113 -5.15 -8.20 -11.01
C PRO A 113 -4.88 -8.55 -9.53
N ASP A 114 -4.01 -9.52 -9.24
CA ASP A 114 -3.72 -10.01 -7.88
C ASP A 114 -3.32 -8.87 -6.93
N ALA A 115 -2.42 -7.98 -7.35
CA ALA A 115 -2.03 -6.84 -6.53
C ALA A 115 -3.20 -5.89 -6.22
N LEU A 116 -4.11 -5.67 -7.19
CA LEU A 116 -5.31 -4.87 -6.99
C LEU A 116 -6.29 -5.55 -6.02
N LEU A 117 -6.49 -6.87 -6.16
CA LEU A 117 -7.31 -7.65 -5.21
C LEU A 117 -6.77 -7.53 -3.79
N ASN A 118 -5.46 -7.54 -3.62
CA ASN A 118 -4.87 -7.38 -2.30
C ASN A 118 -4.99 -5.97 -1.73
N ALA A 119 -5.01 -4.94 -2.59
CA ALA A 119 -5.30 -3.57 -2.17
C ALA A 119 -6.76 -3.45 -1.71
N VAL A 120 -7.70 -4.09 -2.43
CA VAL A 120 -9.11 -4.19 -2.02
C VAL A 120 -9.24 -4.96 -0.71
N ALA A 121 -8.59 -6.11 -0.54
CA ALA A 121 -8.61 -6.83 0.74
C ALA A 121 -8.10 -5.94 1.90
N ARG A 122 -7.10 -5.09 1.62
CA ARG A 122 -6.53 -4.19 2.61
C ARG A 122 -7.47 -3.07 3.04
N ILE A 123 -8.18 -2.44 2.10
CA ILE A 123 -9.11 -1.34 2.43
C ILE A 123 -10.32 -1.82 3.26
N HIS A 124 -10.65 -3.12 3.19
CA HIS A 124 -11.77 -3.72 3.90
C HIS A 124 -11.45 -4.22 5.32
N MET A 125 -10.22 -4.05 5.82
CA MET A 125 -9.90 -4.40 7.21
C MET A 125 -10.65 -3.50 8.21
N ASP A 126 -11.12 -4.06 9.33
CA ASP A 126 -11.98 -3.38 10.32
C ASP A 126 -11.45 -2.02 10.81
N GLN A 127 -10.12 -1.93 10.85
CA GLN A 127 -9.37 -0.79 11.37
C GLN A 127 -9.32 0.40 10.40
N VAL A 128 -9.73 0.19 9.14
CA VAL A 128 -9.74 1.20 8.09
C VAL A 128 -11.01 2.06 8.20
N PRO A 129 -10.86 3.39 8.31
CA PRO A 129 -12.00 4.32 8.38
C PRO A 129 -12.98 4.12 7.20
N LYS A 130 -14.26 4.38 7.42
CA LYS A 130 -15.27 4.23 6.36
C LYS A 130 -15.05 5.21 5.22
N GLU A 131 -14.54 6.39 5.56
CA GLU A 131 -14.20 7.48 4.64
C GLU A 131 -13.09 7.04 3.68
N ALA A 132 -12.07 6.33 4.17
CA ALA A 132 -11.01 5.76 3.36
C ALA A 132 -11.55 4.71 2.36
N ARG A 133 -12.51 3.88 2.80
CA ARG A 133 -13.20 2.93 1.92
C ARG A 133 -14.00 3.63 0.83
N ALA A 134 -14.74 4.68 1.19
CA ALA A 134 -15.54 5.44 0.24
C ALA A 134 -14.65 6.08 -0.86
N MET A 135 -13.58 6.77 -0.45
CA MET A 135 -12.64 7.41 -1.37
C MET A 135 -11.95 6.39 -2.29
N TRP A 136 -11.56 5.23 -1.77
CA TRP A 136 -11.01 4.15 -2.60
C TRP A 136 -12.00 3.68 -3.67
N TRP A 137 -13.26 3.43 -3.28
CA TRP A 137 -14.27 2.93 -4.21
C TRP A 137 -14.71 3.98 -5.23
N GLU A 138 -14.66 5.26 -4.90
CA GLU A 138 -14.83 6.36 -5.86
C GLU A 138 -13.76 6.28 -6.96
N ILE A 139 -12.48 6.18 -6.59
CA ILE A 139 -11.37 6.03 -7.53
C ILE A 139 -11.50 4.75 -8.37
N VAL A 140 -11.87 3.62 -7.76
CA VAL A 140 -12.09 2.38 -8.52
C VAL A 140 -13.23 2.55 -9.51
N SER A 141 -14.35 3.15 -9.09
CA SER A 141 -15.52 3.36 -9.95
C SER A 141 -15.23 4.28 -11.14
N GLU A 142 -14.38 5.30 -10.96
CA GLU A 142 -13.95 6.18 -12.06
C GLU A 142 -13.14 5.43 -13.13
N ASN A 143 -12.37 4.42 -12.73
CA ASN A 143 -11.38 3.78 -13.59
C ASN A 143 -11.80 2.40 -14.11
N ASP A 144 -12.62 1.67 -13.35
CA ASP A 144 -13.10 0.32 -13.66
C ASP A 144 -14.46 0.05 -12.96
N PRO A 145 -15.58 0.54 -13.53
CA PRO A 145 -16.91 0.34 -12.96
C PRO A 145 -17.35 -1.13 -12.98
N ASP A 146 -16.81 -1.94 -13.90
CA ASP A 146 -17.10 -3.37 -13.97
C ASP A 146 -16.53 -4.11 -12.76
N LEU A 147 -15.34 -3.71 -12.28
CA LEU A 147 -14.77 -4.23 -11.05
C LEU A 147 -15.66 -3.94 -9.83
N VAL A 148 -16.26 -2.75 -9.75
CA VAL A 148 -17.19 -2.42 -8.66
C VAL A 148 -18.39 -3.38 -8.68
N THR A 149 -18.99 -3.56 -9.86
CA THR A 149 -20.14 -4.46 -10.05
C THR A 149 -19.78 -5.90 -9.69
N ALA A 150 -18.64 -6.38 -10.18
CA ALA A 150 -18.14 -7.73 -9.92
C ALA A 150 -17.83 -7.96 -8.43
N PHE A 151 -17.30 -6.96 -7.74
CA PHE A 151 -17.01 -7.05 -6.31
C PHE A 151 -18.28 -7.05 -5.46
N VAL A 152 -19.26 -6.19 -5.77
CA VAL A 152 -20.57 -6.20 -5.10
C VAL A 152 -21.24 -7.57 -5.25
N ALA A 153 -21.27 -8.11 -6.47
CA ALA A 153 -21.82 -9.45 -6.71
C ALA A 153 -21.06 -10.53 -5.91
N HIS A 154 -19.73 -10.42 -5.82
CA HIS A 154 -18.91 -11.37 -5.06
C HIS A 154 -19.19 -11.32 -3.54
N VAL A 155 -19.36 -10.12 -2.98
CA VAL A 155 -19.66 -9.95 -1.54
C VAL A 155 -21.09 -10.42 -1.22
N THR A 156 -22.07 -10.06 -2.05
CA THR A 156 -23.47 -10.50 -1.85
C THR A 156 -23.60 -12.03 -1.92
N ALA A 157 -22.96 -12.66 -2.90
CA ALA A 157 -22.96 -14.12 -3.02
C ALA A 157 -22.28 -14.82 -1.82
N ALA A 158 -21.26 -14.21 -1.22
CA ALA A 158 -20.61 -14.75 -0.03
C ALA A 158 -21.52 -14.65 1.23
N GLN A 159 -22.33 -13.60 1.34
CA GLN A 159 -23.27 -13.44 2.45
C GLN A 159 -24.44 -14.43 2.40
N GLU A 160 -24.92 -14.78 1.21
CA GLU A 160 -25.99 -15.76 1.03
C GLU A 160 -25.55 -17.18 1.43
N GLU A 161 -24.30 -17.56 1.14
CA GLU A 161 -23.72 -18.85 1.53
C GLU A 161 -23.56 -19.01 3.06
N ASP A 162 -23.26 -17.95 3.80
CA ASP A 162 -23.12 -18.00 5.27
C ASP A 162 -24.47 -18.03 6.02
N THR A 163 -25.58 -17.79 5.33
CA THR A 163 -26.95 -17.81 5.90
C THR A 163 -27.73 -19.10 5.67
N LEU A 164 -27.15 -20.07 4.94
CA LEU A 164 -27.71 -21.39 4.64
C LEU A 164 -27.08 -22.48 5.53
#